data_AF-A0A1L7ULK9-F1
#
_entry.id   AF-A0A1L7ULK9-F1
#
_cell.length_a   1.000
_cell.length_b   1.000
_cell.length_c   1.000
_cell.angle_alpha   90.00
_cell.angle_beta   90.00
_cell.angle_gamma   90.00
#
_symmetry.space_group_name_H-M   'P 1'
#
loop_
_entity.id
_entity.type
_entity.pdbx_description
1 polymer ?
#
loop_
_entity_poly.entity_id
_entity_poly.type
_entity_poly.pdbx_seq_one_letter_code
_entity_poly.pdbx_strand_id
1 'polypeptide(L)'
;MDTLIALNQVDSQTLTPNDRRLASEILRDFARRVQASDILAPALVVQEPDFKRFEWPVTNRLELLINALDAPIEPDDGRFHTLCEQDPLVVIICGLCLTKKKILRINQDLWDEVLRQAQTASQRLGPQFLHHTQINEIVAGTSGNFKQRFDQTKRYAGSISHMTMRGVPSYFYPMSDALKFRNLISLAFNRTVTAYLPAIEFKDACIRLTVLFDQEFLARLTGVVIENYDAEGCVLEALKEKIAPILGDDVLQACQKTQMWAQESKDKLTTQCVTCNVVPGQVIVLDVFVDWQEGIAFVNKT
;
A
#
# COMPACT_ATOMS: atom_id res chain seq x y z
N MET A 1 2.18 -25.01 16.25
CA MET A 1 2.74 -26.37 16.36
C MET A 1 1.63 -27.43 16.39
N ASP A 2 0.54 -27.16 17.11
CA ASP A 2 -0.59 -28.09 17.30
C ASP A 2 -1.26 -28.59 16.00
N THR A 3 -1.37 -27.75 14.98
CA THR A 3 -1.96 -28.12 13.68
C THR A 3 -1.10 -29.11 12.87
N LEU A 4 0.23 -29.06 13.01
CA LEU A 4 1.15 -29.99 12.33
C LEU A 4 1.19 -31.36 13.02
N ILE A 5 0.99 -31.38 14.34
CA ILE A 5 0.89 -32.60 15.15
C ILE A 5 -0.38 -33.38 14.77
N ALA A 6 -1.49 -32.68 14.53
CA ALA A 6 -2.75 -33.29 14.11
C ALA A 6 -2.65 -34.01 12.75
N LEU A 7 -1.92 -33.45 11.77
CA LEU A 7 -1.72 -34.06 10.45
C LEU A 7 -0.89 -35.35 10.51
N ASN A 8 0.09 -35.42 11.41
CA ASN A 8 0.94 -36.61 11.58
C ASN A 8 0.20 -37.79 12.24
N GLN A 9 -0.96 -37.55 12.85
CA GLN A 9 -1.77 -38.56 13.53
C GLN A 9 -2.86 -39.16 12.63
N VAL A 10 -3.06 -38.63 11.42
CA VAL A 10 -4.04 -39.15 10.46
C VAL A 10 -3.46 -40.36 9.73
N ASP A 11 -4.02 -41.55 9.97
CA ASP A 11 -3.70 -42.73 9.17
C ASP A 11 -4.29 -42.60 7.77
N SER A 12 -3.43 -42.33 6.79
CA SER A 12 -3.81 -42.19 5.38
C SER A 12 -4.53 -43.41 4.79
N GLN A 13 -4.39 -44.61 5.37
CA GLN A 13 -5.06 -45.82 4.89
C GLN A 13 -6.54 -45.86 5.27
N THR A 14 -6.94 -45.11 6.30
CA THR A 14 -8.34 -45.03 6.77
C THR A 14 -9.20 -44.06 5.94
N LEU A 15 -8.57 -43.21 5.13
CA LEU A 15 -9.24 -42.23 4.28
C LEU A 15 -9.82 -42.88 3.00
N THR A 16 -10.96 -42.36 2.55
CA THR A 16 -11.52 -42.76 1.25
C THR A 16 -10.56 -42.39 0.11
N PRO A 17 -10.62 -43.05 -1.06
CA PRO A 17 -9.77 -42.69 -2.20
C PRO A 17 -9.89 -41.22 -2.63
N ASN A 18 -11.08 -40.63 -2.53
CA ASN A 18 -11.31 -39.22 -2.89
C ASN A 18 -10.69 -38.27 -1.84
N ASP A 19 -10.87 -38.57 -0.56
CA ASP A 19 -10.29 -37.75 0.52
C ASP A 19 -8.77 -37.83 0.52
N ARG A 20 -8.19 -39.00 0.19
CA ARG A 20 -6.73 -39.14 0.00
C ARG A 20 -6.21 -38.26 -1.12
N ARG A 21 -6.91 -38.19 -2.24
CA ARG A 21 -6.52 -37.34 -3.38
C ARG A 21 -6.58 -35.86 -2.99
N LEU A 22 -7.69 -35.43 -2.40
CA LEU A 22 -7.87 -34.04 -1.95
C LEU A 22 -6.83 -33.66 -0.87
N ALA A 23 -6.61 -34.52 0.11
CA ALA A 23 -5.58 -34.31 1.14
C ALA A 23 -4.18 -34.22 0.51
N SER A 24 -3.87 -35.09 -0.46
CA SER A 24 -2.59 -35.02 -1.17
C SER A 24 -2.43 -33.72 -1.96
N GLU A 25 -3.48 -33.19 -2.56
CA GLU A 25 -3.44 -31.90 -3.29
C GLU A 25 -3.19 -30.75 -2.33
N ILE A 26 -3.97 -30.66 -1.24
CA ILE A 26 -3.83 -29.63 -0.21
C ILE A 26 -2.41 -29.64 0.40
N LEU A 27 -1.88 -30.83 0.70
CA LEU A 27 -0.54 -30.96 1.28
C LEU A 27 0.56 -30.58 0.30
N ARG A 28 0.42 -30.90 -0.99
CA ARG A 28 1.38 -30.46 -2.03
C ARG A 28 1.36 -28.95 -2.18
N ASP A 29 0.17 -28.34 -2.21
CA ASP A 29 0.03 -26.89 -2.31
C ASP A 29 0.54 -26.17 -1.06
N PHE A 30 0.32 -26.72 0.13
CA PHE A 30 0.90 -26.22 1.36
C PHE A 30 2.43 -26.34 1.34
N ALA A 31 2.97 -27.51 0.99
CA ALA A 31 4.41 -27.72 0.87
C ALA A 31 5.05 -26.75 -0.13
N ARG A 32 4.40 -26.49 -1.27
CA ARG A 32 4.87 -25.50 -2.26
C ARG A 32 4.90 -24.09 -1.68
N ARG A 33 3.86 -23.67 -0.96
CA ARG A 33 3.80 -22.37 -0.28
C ARG A 33 4.91 -22.21 0.76
N VAL A 34 5.16 -23.25 1.56
CA VAL A 34 6.24 -23.25 2.54
C VAL A 34 7.61 -23.18 1.86
N GLN A 35 7.85 -24.00 0.84
CA GLN A 35 9.10 -23.97 0.07
C GLN A 35 9.36 -22.61 -0.59
N ALA A 36 8.33 -21.96 -1.12
CA ALA A 36 8.44 -20.60 -1.66
C ALA A 36 8.80 -19.58 -0.56
N SER A 37 8.17 -19.69 0.62
CA SER A 37 8.49 -18.84 1.76
C SER A 37 9.94 -19.03 2.23
N ASP A 38 10.43 -20.27 2.29
CA ASP A 38 11.82 -20.59 2.66
C ASP A 38 12.80 -20.01 1.63
N ILE A 39 12.46 -20.03 0.35
CA ILE A 39 13.24 -19.40 -0.71
C ILE A 39 13.32 -17.88 -0.49
N LEU A 40 12.22 -17.26 -0.08
CA LEU A 40 12.12 -15.82 0.12
C LEU A 40 12.67 -15.32 1.47
N ALA A 41 13.01 -16.24 2.39
CA ALA A 41 13.50 -15.92 3.72
C ALA A 41 14.62 -14.85 3.76
N PRO A 42 15.63 -14.85 2.85
CA PRO A 42 16.67 -13.83 2.85
C PRO A 42 16.17 -12.39 2.64
N ALA A 43 15.03 -12.19 1.97
CA ALA A 43 14.41 -10.88 1.84
C ALA A 43 13.52 -10.55 3.05
N LEU A 44 12.85 -11.57 3.62
CA LEU A 44 11.91 -11.40 4.73
C LEU A 44 12.58 -11.05 6.07
N VAL A 45 13.88 -11.31 6.21
CA VAL A 45 14.68 -10.94 7.39
C VAL A 45 14.57 -9.45 7.74
N VAL A 46 14.23 -8.58 6.77
CA VAL A 46 14.00 -7.14 7.00
C VAL A 46 12.88 -6.84 8.00
N GLN A 47 12.00 -7.81 8.25
CA GLN A 47 10.93 -7.71 9.23
C GLN A 47 11.40 -8.01 10.66
N GLU A 48 12.61 -8.55 10.83
CA GLU A 48 13.13 -8.88 12.15
C GLU A 48 13.51 -7.60 12.92
N PRO A 49 13.18 -7.49 14.22
CA PRO A 49 13.44 -6.29 15.00
C PRO A 49 14.93 -5.89 15.06
N ASP A 50 15.81 -6.88 15.01
CA ASP A 50 17.26 -6.70 15.11
C ASP A 50 17.96 -6.56 13.74
N PHE A 51 17.19 -6.58 12.65
CA PHE A 51 17.76 -6.47 11.31
C PHE A 51 18.35 -5.07 11.07
N LYS A 52 19.62 -5.04 10.66
CA LYS A 52 20.35 -3.79 10.37
C LYS A 52 20.88 -3.71 8.95
N ARG A 53 21.28 -4.85 8.38
CA ARG A 53 21.91 -4.93 7.06
C ARG A 53 21.83 -6.34 6.50
N PHE A 54 21.77 -6.43 5.18
CA PHE A 54 21.96 -7.66 4.45
C PHE A 54 23.43 -8.07 4.45
N GLU A 55 23.67 -9.38 4.50
CA GLU A 55 24.98 -9.94 4.28
C GLU A 55 25.42 -9.75 2.82
N TRP A 56 26.73 -9.64 2.61
CA TRP A 56 27.31 -9.42 1.29
C TRP A 56 26.84 -10.43 0.21
N PRO A 57 26.72 -11.75 0.48
CA PRO A 57 26.23 -12.70 -0.53
C PRO A 57 24.80 -12.44 -1.00
N VAL A 58 23.97 -11.79 -0.17
CA VAL A 58 22.58 -11.44 -0.48
C VAL A 58 22.53 -10.19 -1.35
N THR A 59 23.31 -9.16 -1.00
CA THR A 59 23.39 -7.93 -1.80
C THR A 59 24.07 -8.14 -3.15
N ASN A 60 25.16 -8.91 -3.19
CA ASN A 60 25.87 -9.25 -4.43
C ASN A 60 24.97 -10.02 -5.41
N ARG A 61 24.05 -10.86 -4.88
CA ARG A 61 23.09 -11.59 -5.70
C ARG A 61 22.08 -10.66 -6.37
N LEU A 62 21.60 -9.66 -5.63
CA LEU A 62 20.70 -8.63 -6.17
C LEU A 62 21.38 -7.84 -7.29
N GLU A 63 22.60 -7.37 -7.05
CA GLU A 63 23.39 -6.64 -8.04
C GLU A 63 23.58 -7.46 -9.34
N LEU A 64 23.99 -8.73 -9.21
CA LEU A 64 24.15 -9.63 -10.35
C LEU A 64 22.83 -9.88 -11.10
N LEU A 65 21.69 -9.94 -10.40
CA LEU A 65 20.39 -10.10 -11.05
C LEU A 65 19.99 -8.85 -11.83
N ILE A 66 20.12 -7.65 -11.25
CA ILE A 66 19.77 -6.39 -11.91
C ILE A 66 20.60 -6.24 -13.20
N ASN A 67 21.91 -6.46 -13.10
CA ASN A 67 22.80 -6.40 -14.27
C ASN A 67 22.43 -7.45 -15.35
N ALA A 68 21.92 -8.61 -14.95
CA ALA A 68 21.46 -9.63 -15.90
C ALA A 68 20.13 -9.26 -16.59
N LEU A 69 19.27 -8.48 -15.94
CA LEU A 69 17.99 -8.02 -16.49
C LEU A 69 18.15 -6.83 -17.44
N ASP A 70 19.18 -6.00 -17.24
CA ASP A 70 19.52 -4.89 -18.14
C ASP A 70 20.37 -5.32 -19.36
N ALA A 71 20.93 -6.53 -19.35
CA ALA A 71 21.64 -7.12 -20.49
C ALA A 71 20.64 -7.60 -21.58
N PRO A 72 21.07 -7.73 -22.86
CA PRO A 72 20.24 -8.34 -23.89
C PRO A 72 19.82 -9.75 -23.47
N ILE A 73 18.53 -9.92 -23.18
CA ILE A 73 17.97 -11.19 -22.74
C ILE A 73 17.94 -12.13 -23.95
N GLU A 74 18.55 -13.30 -23.82
CA GLU A 74 18.45 -14.33 -24.84
C GLU A 74 16.98 -14.76 -24.99
N PRO A 75 16.48 -14.95 -26.21
CA PRO A 75 15.05 -15.15 -26.48
C PRO A 75 14.42 -16.37 -25.78
N ASP A 76 15.23 -17.32 -25.28
CA ASP A 76 14.76 -18.51 -24.55
C ASP A 76 14.58 -18.31 -23.03
N ASP A 77 14.87 -17.12 -22.48
CA ASP A 77 14.84 -16.89 -21.03
C ASP A 77 13.52 -16.28 -20.52
N GLY A 78 12.41 -17.00 -20.72
CA GLY A 78 11.05 -16.52 -20.41
C GLY A 78 10.81 -16.06 -18.96
N ARG A 79 11.60 -16.56 -18.00
CA ARG A 79 11.51 -16.13 -16.59
C ARG A 79 12.17 -14.79 -16.33
N PHE A 80 13.26 -14.50 -17.04
CA PHE A 80 13.89 -13.18 -16.97
C PHE A 80 12.99 -12.14 -17.64
N HIS A 81 12.34 -12.49 -18.75
CA HIS A 81 11.32 -11.64 -19.35
C HIS A 81 10.17 -11.35 -18.38
N THR A 82 9.67 -12.39 -17.69
CA THR A 82 8.62 -12.24 -16.66
C THR A 82 9.06 -11.29 -15.55
N LEU A 83 10.30 -11.42 -15.05
CA LEU A 83 10.87 -10.52 -14.03
C LEU A 83 11.01 -9.08 -14.53
N CYS A 84 11.41 -8.86 -15.77
CA CYS A 84 11.50 -7.52 -16.36
C CYS A 84 10.15 -6.81 -16.38
N GLU A 85 9.04 -7.54 -16.50
CA GLU A 85 7.70 -6.96 -16.46
C GLU A 85 7.18 -6.72 -15.03
N GLN A 86 7.79 -7.34 -14.02
CA GLN A 86 7.37 -7.15 -12.62
C GLN A 86 7.76 -5.79 -12.05
N ASP A 87 7.07 -5.39 -10.98
CA ASP A 87 7.40 -4.21 -10.18
C ASP A 87 8.86 -4.27 -9.64
N PRO A 88 9.60 -3.15 -9.59
CA PRO A 88 10.99 -3.14 -9.12
C PRO A 88 11.20 -3.75 -7.73
N LEU A 89 10.21 -3.67 -6.83
CA LEU A 89 10.29 -4.26 -5.49
C LEU A 89 10.17 -5.78 -5.52
N VAL A 90 9.38 -6.33 -6.44
CA VAL A 90 9.29 -7.79 -6.66
C VAL A 90 10.64 -8.30 -7.16
N VAL A 91 11.25 -7.59 -8.10
CA VAL A 91 12.59 -7.91 -8.62
C VAL A 91 13.64 -7.84 -7.50
N ILE A 92 13.57 -6.84 -6.61
CA ILE A 92 14.47 -6.73 -5.45
C ILE A 92 14.32 -7.94 -4.53
N ILE A 93 13.08 -8.29 -4.15
CA ILE A 93 12.82 -9.46 -3.30
C ILE A 93 13.38 -10.73 -3.93
N CYS A 94 13.10 -10.95 -5.21
CA CYS A 94 13.63 -12.08 -5.96
C CYS A 94 15.17 -12.04 -6.03
N GLY A 95 15.78 -10.88 -6.26
CA GLY A 95 17.23 -10.70 -6.38
C GLY A 95 18.00 -10.92 -5.08
N LEU A 96 17.40 -10.59 -3.93
CA LEU A 96 17.97 -10.94 -2.63
C LEU A 96 17.94 -12.47 -2.40
N CYS A 97 16.99 -13.18 -3.01
CA CYS A 97 16.69 -14.57 -2.69
C CYS A 97 17.22 -15.60 -3.70
N LEU A 98 17.34 -15.22 -4.98
CA LEU A 98 17.56 -16.15 -6.08
C LEU A 98 18.76 -15.75 -6.95
N THR A 99 19.60 -16.73 -7.27
CA THR A 99 20.66 -16.57 -8.26
C THR A 99 20.08 -16.80 -9.66
N LYS A 100 20.73 -16.26 -10.71
CA LYS A 100 20.37 -16.53 -12.11
C LYS A 100 20.18 -18.03 -12.39
N LYS A 101 21.12 -18.85 -11.92
CA LYS A 101 21.07 -20.31 -12.06
C LYS A 101 19.84 -20.94 -11.37
N LYS A 102 19.40 -20.40 -10.23
CA LYS A 102 18.23 -20.91 -9.50
C LYS A 102 16.93 -20.50 -10.18
N ILE A 103 16.85 -19.27 -10.73
CA ILE A 103 15.71 -18.80 -11.54
C ILE A 103 15.49 -19.72 -12.74
N LEU A 104 16.57 -20.15 -13.41
CA LEU A 104 16.47 -21.05 -14.56
C LEU A 104 16.06 -22.50 -14.19
N ARG A 105 16.42 -22.96 -12.99
CA ARG A 105 16.29 -24.38 -12.60
C ARG A 105 15.09 -24.70 -11.73
N ILE A 106 14.48 -23.70 -11.11
CA ILE A 106 13.27 -23.90 -10.29
C ILE A 106 12.17 -24.51 -11.17
N ASN A 107 11.31 -25.36 -10.62
CA ASN A 107 10.17 -25.86 -11.40
C ASN A 107 9.14 -24.72 -11.60
N GLN A 108 8.27 -24.85 -12.60
CA GLN A 108 7.35 -23.76 -12.95
C GLN A 108 6.35 -23.46 -11.84
N ASP A 109 5.70 -24.48 -11.26
CA ASP A 109 4.72 -24.23 -10.19
C ASP A 109 5.32 -23.49 -8.99
N LEU A 110 6.55 -23.85 -8.59
CA LEU A 110 7.25 -23.21 -7.47
C LEU A 110 7.73 -21.81 -7.85
N TRP A 111 8.11 -21.59 -9.11
CA TRP A 111 8.41 -20.25 -9.62
C TRP A 111 7.19 -19.32 -9.52
N ASP A 112 6.05 -19.79 -9.99
CA ASP A 112 4.80 -19.03 -9.98
C ASP A 112 4.39 -18.69 -8.54
N GLU A 113 4.52 -19.65 -7.61
CA GLU A 113 4.23 -19.41 -6.20
C GLU A 113 5.25 -18.46 -5.53
N VAL A 114 6.54 -18.55 -5.88
CA VAL A 114 7.56 -17.59 -5.42
C VAL A 114 7.24 -16.18 -5.90
N LEU A 115 6.88 -16.01 -7.18
CA LEU A 115 6.48 -14.70 -7.71
C LEU A 115 5.24 -14.16 -7.01
N ARG A 116 4.21 -15.00 -6.81
CA ARG A 116 2.97 -14.61 -6.11
C ARG A 116 3.25 -14.15 -4.68
N GLN A 117 4.10 -14.86 -3.94
CA GLN A 117 4.50 -14.45 -2.59
C GLN A 117 5.38 -13.20 -2.59
N ALA A 118 6.29 -13.06 -3.57
CA ALA A 118 7.12 -11.87 -3.73
C ALA A 118 6.28 -10.62 -4.03
N GLN A 119 5.23 -10.73 -4.86
CA GLN A 119 4.25 -9.66 -5.10
C GLN A 119 3.47 -9.29 -3.83
N THR A 120 3.06 -10.28 -3.05
CA THR A 120 2.39 -10.02 -1.77
C THR A 120 3.35 -9.33 -0.78
N ALA A 121 4.60 -9.78 -0.75
CA ALA A 121 5.64 -9.23 0.11
C ALA A 121 6.09 -7.83 -0.33
N SER A 122 6.10 -7.51 -1.63
CA SER A 122 6.50 -6.19 -2.13
C SER A 122 5.55 -5.09 -1.67
N GLN A 123 4.25 -5.36 -1.63
CA GLN A 123 3.25 -4.44 -1.09
C GLN A 123 3.48 -4.16 0.39
N ARG A 124 3.83 -5.20 1.16
CA ARG A 124 4.05 -5.12 2.61
C ARG A 124 5.39 -4.51 3.00
N LEU A 125 6.45 -4.83 2.26
CA LEU A 125 7.85 -4.52 2.59
C LEU A 125 8.44 -3.37 1.75
N GLY A 126 7.69 -2.88 0.75
CA GLY A 126 8.12 -1.84 -0.17
C GLY A 126 8.79 -0.64 0.51
N PRO A 127 8.20 -0.03 1.56
CA PRO A 127 8.82 1.11 2.25
C PRO A 127 10.21 0.79 2.82
N GLN A 128 10.36 -0.40 3.42
CA GLN A 128 11.63 -0.82 4.02
C GLN A 128 12.71 -0.97 2.94
N PHE A 129 12.38 -1.56 1.79
CA PHE A 129 13.33 -1.74 0.69
C PHE A 129 13.68 -0.43 -0.03
N LEU A 130 12.71 0.46 -0.26
CA LEU A 130 12.92 1.73 -0.97
C LEU A 130 13.85 2.69 -0.20
N HIS A 131 13.83 2.63 1.12
CA HIS A 131 14.65 3.46 1.99
C HIS A 131 15.91 2.75 2.50
N HIS A 132 16.10 1.46 2.19
CA HIS A 132 17.26 0.71 2.65
C HIS A 132 18.55 1.18 1.95
N THR A 133 19.57 1.56 2.72
CA THR A 133 20.81 2.15 2.18
C THR A 133 21.52 1.21 1.20
N GLN A 134 21.77 -0.05 1.59
CA GLN A 134 22.47 -1.01 0.71
C GLN A 134 21.75 -1.26 -0.63
N ILE A 135 20.41 -1.28 -0.63
CA ILE A 135 19.64 -1.50 -1.87
C ILE A 135 19.77 -0.27 -2.76
N ASN A 136 19.64 0.92 -2.18
CA ASN A 136 19.81 2.18 -2.91
C ASN A 136 21.21 2.31 -3.50
N GLU A 137 22.25 1.91 -2.78
CA GLU A 137 23.63 1.91 -3.27
C GLU A 137 23.80 0.95 -4.48
N ILE A 138 23.26 -0.27 -4.39
CA ILE A 138 23.30 -1.24 -5.49
C ILE A 138 22.59 -0.68 -6.72
N VAL A 139 21.36 -0.16 -6.56
CA VAL A 139 20.59 0.37 -7.69
C VAL A 139 21.26 1.62 -8.27
N ALA A 140 21.86 2.49 -7.44
CA ALA A 140 22.60 3.64 -7.92
C ALA A 140 23.85 3.26 -8.73
N GLY A 141 24.49 2.12 -8.40
CA GLY A 141 25.62 1.55 -9.14
C GLY A 141 25.23 0.85 -10.46
N THR A 142 23.94 0.60 -10.68
CA THR A 142 23.43 -0.01 -11.92
C THR A 142 23.05 1.06 -12.95
N SER A 143 22.97 0.66 -14.22
CA SER A 143 22.49 1.52 -15.31
C SER A 143 21.47 0.77 -16.14
N GLY A 144 20.34 1.40 -16.46
CA GLY A 144 19.35 0.77 -17.34
C GLY A 144 17.92 1.08 -16.96
N ASN A 145 17.01 0.29 -17.54
CA ASN A 145 15.57 0.45 -17.38
C ASN A 145 15.15 0.15 -15.94
N PHE A 146 15.81 -0.81 -15.28
CA PHE A 146 15.52 -1.15 -13.90
C PHE A 146 15.67 0.05 -12.96
N LYS A 147 16.82 0.74 -13.02
CA LYS A 147 17.10 1.92 -12.20
C LYS A 147 16.06 3.02 -12.41
N GLN A 148 15.69 3.31 -13.65
CA GLN A 148 14.68 4.33 -13.95
C GLN A 148 13.33 3.99 -13.32
N ARG A 149 12.89 2.73 -13.42
CA ARG A 149 11.62 2.27 -12.82
C ARG A 149 11.69 2.26 -11.30
N PHE A 150 12.81 1.88 -10.71
CA PHE A 150 13.02 1.94 -9.26
C PHE A 150 13.00 3.38 -8.75
N ASP A 151 13.70 4.31 -9.41
CA ASP A 151 13.71 5.73 -9.05
C ASP A 151 12.32 6.36 -9.18
N GLN A 152 11.54 5.98 -10.21
CA GLN A 152 10.13 6.36 -10.34
C GLN A 152 9.32 5.84 -9.15
N THR A 153 9.42 4.54 -8.84
CA THR A 153 8.73 3.90 -7.71
C THR A 153 9.08 4.59 -6.39
N LYS A 154 10.35 4.92 -6.17
CA LYS A 154 10.85 5.64 -5.00
C LYS A 154 10.32 7.07 -4.91
N ARG A 155 10.19 7.79 -6.02
CA ARG A 155 9.58 9.13 -6.06
C ARG A 155 8.11 9.08 -5.69
N TYR A 156 7.38 8.04 -6.11
CA TYR A 156 5.99 7.83 -5.72
C TYR A 156 5.85 7.33 -4.27
N ALA A 157 6.87 6.66 -3.72
CA ALA A 157 6.87 6.14 -2.36
C ALA A 157 7.52 7.05 -1.31
N GLY A 158 8.00 8.23 -1.69
CA GLY A 158 8.79 9.16 -0.86
C GLY A 158 8.05 9.79 0.32
N SER A 159 7.08 9.10 0.93
CA SER A 159 6.22 9.65 1.97
C SER A 159 5.62 8.64 2.92
N ILE A 160 6.01 7.36 2.87
CA ILE A 160 5.39 6.37 3.74
C ILE A 160 6.09 6.40 5.11
N SER A 161 5.68 7.32 5.99
CA SER A 161 5.88 7.12 7.43
C SER A 161 4.57 6.62 8.05
N HIS A 162 4.65 5.67 8.97
CA HIS A 162 3.47 5.19 9.65
C HIS A 162 3.00 6.28 10.63
N MET A 163 1.73 6.66 10.54
CA MET A 163 1.10 7.53 11.54
C MET A 163 -0.21 6.91 11.99
N THR A 164 -0.59 7.18 13.22
CA THR A 164 -1.90 6.80 13.73
C THR A 164 -2.92 7.88 13.38
N MET A 165 -3.89 7.56 12.51
CA MET A 165 -5.03 8.42 12.23
C MET A 165 -6.28 7.89 12.95
N ARG A 166 -6.85 8.68 13.88
CA ARG A 166 -8.00 8.27 14.73
C ARG A 166 -7.81 6.91 15.42
N GLY A 167 -6.60 6.64 15.91
CA GLY A 167 -6.28 5.35 16.55
C GLY A 167 -5.96 4.21 15.58
N VAL A 168 -5.99 4.44 14.26
CA VAL A 168 -5.70 3.43 13.23
C VAL A 168 -4.32 3.67 12.61
N PRO A 169 -3.42 2.68 12.59
CA PRO A 169 -2.17 2.77 11.84
C PRO A 169 -2.44 2.94 10.34
N SER A 170 -1.90 4.00 9.76
CA SER A 170 -2.09 4.36 8.36
C SER A 170 -0.77 4.71 7.68
N TYR A 171 -0.68 4.37 6.41
CA TYR A 171 0.31 4.88 5.46
C TYR A 171 -0.13 6.25 4.96
N PHE A 172 0.76 7.21 4.78
CA PHE A 172 0.41 8.52 4.22
C PHE A 172 1.09 8.82 2.89
N TYR A 173 0.38 9.56 2.02
CA TYR A 173 0.76 9.87 0.66
C TYR A 173 0.40 11.33 0.35
N PRO A 174 1.37 12.25 0.29
CA PRO A 174 1.17 13.60 -0.19
C PRO A 174 0.94 13.56 -1.70
N MET A 175 -0.12 14.21 -2.13
CA MET A 175 -0.61 14.20 -3.50
C MET A 175 -0.81 15.64 -3.96
N SER A 176 -0.37 15.99 -5.16
CA SER A 176 -0.57 17.30 -5.75
C SER A 176 -1.17 17.27 -7.17
N ASP A 177 -1.28 16.08 -7.76
CA ASP A 177 -1.60 15.90 -9.17
C ASP A 177 -2.43 14.62 -9.45
N ALA A 178 -3.47 14.35 -8.64
CA ALA A 178 -4.36 13.20 -8.87
C ALA A 178 -5.48 13.49 -9.89
N LEU A 179 -5.95 12.44 -10.58
CA LEU A 179 -7.07 12.53 -11.53
C LEU A 179 -8.43 12.60 -10.81
N LYS A 180 -8.58 11.93 -9.66
CA LYS A 180 -9.74 12.00 -8.77
C LYS A 180 -9.65 13.17 -7.81
N PHE A 181 -10.79 13.65 -7.33
CA PHE A 181 -10.93 14.70 -6.32
C PHE A 181 -10.21 16.00 -6.68
N ARG A 182 -10.21 16.38 -7.97
CA ARG A 182 -9.54 17.59 -8.44
C ARG A 182 -10.04 18.86 -7.77
N ASN A 183 -11.35 18.93 -7.51
CA ASN A 183 -11.97 20.05 -6.78
C ASN A 183 -11.48 20.11 -5.32
N LEU A 184 -11.27 18.96 -4.68
CA LEU A 184 -10.69 18.90 -3.35
C LEU A 184 -9.23 19.41 -3.36
N ILE A 185 -8.41 18.95 -4.31
CA ILE A 185 -7.00 19.35 -4.41
C ILE A 185 -6.87 20.85 -4.71
N SER A 186 -7.78 21.43 -5.50
CA SER A 186 -7.72 22.85 -5.83
C SER A 186 -8.00 23.77 -4.64
N LEU A 187 -8.69 23.27 -3.60
CA LEU A 187 -8.94 23.99 -2.35
C LEU A 187 -7.73 23.99 -1.41
N ALA A 188 -6.81 23.02 -1.56
CA ALA A 188 -5.69 22.88 -0.66
C ALA A 188 -4.67 24.01 -0.82
N PHE A 189 -4.16 24.51 0.31
CA PHE A 189 -3.03 25.41 0.37
C PHE A 189 -1.83 24.74 -0.30
N ASN A 190 -1.29 25.37 -1.35
CA ASN A 190 -0.26 24.82 -2.25
C ASN A 190 -0.67 23.59 -3.07
N ARG A 191 -1.98 23.36 -3.28
CA ARG A 191 -2.53 22.23 -4.06
C ARG A 191 -1.99 20.88 -3.63
N THR A 192 -1.63 20.73 -2.36
CA THR A 192 -1.08 19.49 -1.82
C THR A 192 -2.03 18.97 -0.76
N VAL A 193 -2.47 17.73 -0.92
CA VAL A 193 -3.29 16.98 0.03
C VAL A 193 -2.52 15.77 0.53
N THR A 194 -2.93 15.17 1.64
CA THR A 194 -2.33 13.93 2.15
C THR A 194 -3.41 12.87 2.26
N ALA A 195 -3.26 11.77 1.52
CA ALA A 195 -4.09 10.59 1.68
C ALA A 195 -3.49 9.68 2.75
N TYR A 196 -4.31 9.25 3.70
CA TYR A 196 -4.02 8.27 4.74
C TYR A 196 -4.76 6.98 4.41
N LEU A 197 -4.00 5.93 4.09
CA LEU A 197 -4.51 4.60 3.83
C LEU A 197 -4.29 3.72 5.05
N PRO A 198 -5.35 3.26 5.74
CA PRO A 198 -5.23 2.32 6.83
C PRO A 198 -4.47 1.06 6.39
N ALA A 199 -3.60 0.54 7.26
CA ALA A 199 -2.93 -0.73 7.04
C ALA A 199 -3.90 -1.94 7.07
N ILE A 200 -5.13 -1.71 7.51
CA ILE A 200 -6.22 -2.69 7.53
C ILE A 200 -7.20 -2.31 6.41
N GLU A 201 -7.32 -3.16 5.39
CA GLU A 201 -8.08 -2.89 4.15
C GLU A 201 -9.57 -2.64 4.35
N PHE A 202 -10.12 -2.98 5.51
CA PHE A 202 -11.54 -2.81 5.85
C PHE A 202 -11.83 -1.52 6.63
N LYS A 203 -10.94 -0.55 6.63
CA LYS A 203 -11.14 0.75 7.29
C LYS A 203 -11.15 1.88 6.26
N ASP A 204 -12.01 2.86 6.49
CA ASP A 204 -12.13 4.04 5.63
C ASP A 204 -10.79 4.78 5.55
N ALA A 205 -10.39 5.15 4.33
CA ALA A 205 -9.26 6.02 4.07
C ALA A 205 -9.61 7.47 4.39
N CYS A 206 -8.60 8.32 4.61
CA CYS A 206 -8.80 9.74 4.89
C CYS A 206 -7.94 10.59 3.96
N ILE A 207 -8.53 11.57 3.29
CA ILE A 207 -7.83 12.59 2.52
C ILE A 207 -7.88 13.87 3.33
N ARG A 208 -6.71 14.30 3.82
CA ARG A 208 -6.53 15.51 4.60
C ARG A 208 -5.95 16.62 3.75
N LEU A 209 -6.48 17.82 3.91
CA LEU A 209 -5.93 19.01 3.29
C LEU A 209 -6.03 20.20 4.24
N THR A 210 -5.06 21.10 4.10
CA THR A 210 -5.09 22.39 4.79
C THR A 210 -5.64 23.41 3.82
N VAL A 211 -6.71 24.11 4.20
CA VAL A 211 -7.31 25.21 3.47
C VAL A 211 -6.99 26.50 4.23
N LEU A 212 -6.79 27.60 3.51
CA LEU A 212 -6.69 28.92 4.15
C LEU A 212 -7.97 29.23 4.93
N PHE A 213 -7.84 29.91 6.05
CA PHE A 213 -9.02 30.28 6.84
C PHE A 213 -9.94 31.19 6.02
N ASP A 214 -11.15 30.70 5.76
CA ASP A 214 -12.22 31.40 5.08
C ASP A 214 -13.54 31.09 5.80
N GLN A 215 -14.10 32.12 6.44
CA GLN A 215 -15.33 32.03 7.21
C GLN A 215 -16.56 31.78 6.32
N GLU A 216 -16.57 32.30 5.10
CA GLU A 216 -17.66 32.07 4.14
C GLU A 216 -17.62 30.63 3.64
N PHE A 217 -16.44 30.11 3.31
CA PHE A 217 -16.26 28.69 2.99
C PHE A 217 -16.76 27.79 4.13
N LEU A 218 -16.34 28.07 5.36
CA LEU A 218 -16.73 27.28 6.53
C LEU A 218 -18.25 27.30 6.76
N ALA A 219 -18.87 28.49 6.70
CA ALA A 219 -20.30 28.65 6.87
C ALA A 219 -21.09 27.96 5.76
N ARG A 220 -20.63 28.02 4.50
CA ARG A 220 -21.27 27.32 3.38
C ARG A 220 -21.22 25.80 3.53
N LEU A 221 -20.11 25.26 4.04
CA LEU A 221 -19.91 23.81 4.16
C LEU A 221 -20.58 23.21 5.41
N THR A 222 -20.57 23.94 6.53
CA THR A 222 -21.02 23.42 7.85
C THR A 222 -22.33 24.03 8.33
N GLY A 223 -22.76 25.16 7.76
CA GLY A 223 -23.90 25.96 8.25
C GLY A 223 -23.59 26.76 9.52
N VAL A 224 -22.34 26.71 10.02
CA VAL A 224 -21.95 27.34 11.28
C VAL A 224 -21.16 28.63 11.02
N VAL A 225 -21.56 29.71 11.68
CA VAL A 225 -20.82 30.97 11.72
C VAL A 225 -20.09 31.04 13.06
N ILE A 226 -18.77 31.13 13.02
CA ILE A 226 -17.95 31.30 14.23
C ILE A 226 -17.93 32.79 14.58
N GLU A 227 -18.60 33.17 15.66
CA GLU A 227 -18.66 34.56 16.14
C GLU A 227 -17.49 34.90 17.07
N ASN A 228 -16.97 33.92 17.81
CA ASN A 228 -15.87 34.08 18.75
C ASN A 228 -14.74 33.10 18.45
N TYR A 229 -13.53 33.65 18.29
CA TYR A 229 -12.33 32.88 18.00
C TYR A 229 -11.67 32.42 19.31
N ASP A 230 -12.07 31.25 19.79
CA ASP A 230 -11.34 30.57 20.86
C ASP A 230 -10.03 30.00 20.31
N ALA A 231 -8.95 30.12 21.10
CA ALA A 231 -7.63 29.64 20.76
C ALA A 231 -7.56 28.10 20.72
N GLU A 232 -8.49 27.40 21.38
CA GLU A 232 -8.54 25.93 21.41
C GLU A 232 -8.96 25.29 20.07
N GLY A 233 -9.54 26.08 19.16
CA GLY A 233 -10.08 25.58 17.89
C GLY A 233 -11.35 24.76 18.06
N CYS A 234 -11.96 24.35 16.95
CA CYS A 234 -13.17 23.52 16.98
C CYS A 234 -13.22 22.51 15.84
N VAL A 235 -13.98 21.44 16.03
CA VAL A 235 -14.24 20.43 15.01
C VAL A 235 -15.69 20.56 14.56
N LEU A 236 -15.91 20.82 13.28
CA LEU A 236 -17.23 20.96 12.67
C LEU A 236 -17.46 19.85 11.64
N GLU A 237 -18.67 19.31 11.61
CA GLU A 237 -19.10 18.34 10.61
C GLU A 237 -19.74 19.08 9.41
N ALA A 238 -19.50 18.60 8.19
CA ALA A 238 -20.12 19.20 7.01
C ALA A 238 -21.59 18.79 6.87
N LEU A 239 -22.40 19.66 6.28
CA LEU A 239 -23.76 19.35 5.84
C LEU A 239 -23.71 18.43 4.62
N LYS A 240 -24.46 17.31 4.67
CA LYS A 240 -24.48 16.29 3.60
C LYS A 240 -24.80 16.88 2.23
N GLU A 241 -25.77 17.79 2.18
CA GLU A 241 -26.21 18.47 0.95
C GLU A 241 -25.17 19.45 0.37
N LYS A 242 -24.16 19.84 1.16
CA LYS A 242 -23.14 20.83 0.75
C LYS A 242 -21.85 20.18 0.24
N ILE A 243 -21.67 18.86 0.43
CA ILE A 243 -20.46 18.14 0.00
C ILE A 243 -20.30 18.21 -1.52
N ALA A 244 -21.29 17.78 -2.29
CA ALA A 244 -21.21 17.77 -3.75
C ALA A 244 -21.00 19.19 -4.34
N PRO A 245 -21.79 20.21 -3.96
CA PRO A 245 -21.62 21.57 -4.49
C PRO A 245 -20.27 22.23 -4.17
N ILE A 246 -19.65 21.90 -3.04
CA ILE A 246 -18.43 22.58 -2.56
C ILE A 246 -17.18 21.75 -2.85
N LEU A 247 -17.22 20.44 -2.61
CA LEU A 247 -16.07 19.54 -2.68
C LEU A 247 -16.07 18.68 -3.97
N GLY A 248 -17.22 18.49 -4.60
CA GLY A 248 -17.39 17.70 -5.83
C GLY A 248 -18.27 16.46 -5.66
N ASP A 249 -18.93 16.06 -6.76
CA ASP A 249 -19.80 14.87 -6.80
C ASP A 249 -19.03 13.58 -6.54
N ASP A 250 -17.79 13.50 -7.04
CA ASP A 250 -16.89 12.37 -6.83
C ASP A 250 -16.56 12.18 -5.34
N VAL A 251 -16.33 13.27 -4.61
CA VAL A 251 -16.13 13.25 -3.15
C VAL A 251 -17.37 12.73 -2.44
N LEU A 252 -18.58 13.21 -2.79
CA LEU A 252 -19.82 12.73 -2.18
C LEU A 252 -20.03 11.23 -2.42
N GLN A 253 -19.83 10.76 -3.65
CA GLN A 253 -19.95 9.34 -3.99
C GLN A 253 -18.96 8.48 -3.21
N ALA A 254 -17.72 8.95 -3.04
CA ALA A 254 -16.71 8.23 -2.26
C ALA A 254 -17.04 8.20 -0.76
N CYS A 255 -17.56 9.30 -0.20
CA CYS A 255 -18.03 9.36 1.19
C CYS A 255 -19.18 8.37 1.44
N GLN A 256 -20.15 8.29 0.52
CA GLN A 256 -21.32 7.43 0.64
C GLN A 256 -20.99 5.92 0.69
N LYS A 257 -19.80 5.52 0.22
CA LYS A 257 -19.32 4.14 0.26
C LYS A 257 -18.64 3.77 1.59
N THR A 258 -18.34 4.76 2.44
CA THR A 258 -17.64 4.53 3.71
C THR A 258 -18.49 3.76 4.71
N GLN A 259 -17.81 3.05 5.61
CA GLN A 259 -18.47 2.45 6.78
C GLN A 259 -19.04 3.54 7.71
N MET A 260 -18.34 4.66 7.83
CA MET A 260 -18.79 5.82 8.59
C MET A 260 -20.16 6.31 8.12
N TRP A 261 -20.35 6.48 6.80
CA TRP A 261 -21.63 6.91 6.24
C TRP A 261 -22.75 5.90 6.52
N ALA A 262 -22.44 4.60 6.41
CA ALA A 262 -23.40 3.53 6.67
C ALA A 262 -23.88 3.48 8.15
N GLN A 263 -23.06 3.95 9.08
CA GLN A 263 -23.37 3.98 10.52
C GLN A 263 -24.13 5.24 10.95
N GLU A 264 -24.24 6.25 10.09
CA GLU A 264 -24.95 7.48 10.43
C GLU A 264 -26.47 7.31 10.38
N SER A 265 -27.16 7.99 11.30
CA SER A 265 -28.61 8.11 11.23
C SER A 265 -29.02 8.83 9.94
N LYS A 266 -30.05 8.30 9.27
CA LYS A 266 -30.62 8.89 8.04
C LYS A 266 -31.14 10.31 8.27
N ASP A 267 -31.60 10.61 9.49
CA ASP A 267 -32.16 11.91 9.85
C ASP A 267 -31.07 12.96 10.19
N LYS A 268 -29.81 12.55 10.29
CA LYS A 268 -28.68 13.45 10.58
C LYS A 268 -28.30 14.22 9.32
N LEU A 269 -28.44 15.55 9.37
CA LEU A 269 -28.12 16.48 8.27
C LEU A 269 -26.61 16.66 8.06
N THR A 270 -25.81 16.48 9.11
CA THR A 270 -24.34 16.54 9.05
C THR A 270 -23.72 15.15 8.96
N THR A 271 -22.47 15.07 8.50
CA THR A 271 -21.72 13.81 8.40
C THR A 271 -20.33 13.92 9.02
N GLN A 272 -19.87 12.82 9.60
CA GLN A 272 -18.50 12.65 10.08
C GLN A 272 -17.52 12.29 8.97
N CYS A 273 -18.02 11.98 7.77
CA CYS A 273 -17.17 11.69 6.62
C CYS A 273 -16.44 12.94 6.14
N VAL A 274 -16.91 14.14 6.47
CA VAL A 274 -16.23 15.39 6.14
C VAL A 274 -16.21 16.25 7.40
N THR A 275 -15.02 16.44 7.97
CA THR A 275 -14.84 17.24 9.19
C THR A 275 -13.83 18.36 8.98
N CYS A 276 -14.16 19.54 9.47
CA CYS A 276 -13.30 20.72 9.50
C CYS A 276 -12.72 20.88 10.91
N ASN A 277 -11.42 20.66 11.09
CA ASN A 277 -10.70 21.10 12.28
C ASN A 277 -10.27 22.55 12.05
N VAL A 278 -10.94 23.48 12.70
CA VAL A 278 -10.77 24.92 12.49
C VAL A 278 -9.82 25.48 13.53
N VAL A 279 -8.74 26.10 13.08
CA VAL A 279 -7.89 26.97 13.90
C VAL A 279 -8.20 28.41 13.46
N PRO A 280 -9.06 29.12 14.21
CA PRO A 280 -9.64 30.34 13.68
C PRO A 280 -8.61 31.43 13.39
N GLY A 281 -8.80 32.13 12.27
CA GLY A 281 -7.85 33.14 11.78
C GLY A 281 -6.54 32.58 11.22
N GLN A 282 -6.33 31.25 11.24
CA GLN A 282 -5.12 30.61 10.71
C GLN A 282 -5.43 29.70 9.52
N VAL A 283 -6.04 28.54 9.79
CA VAL A 283 -6.27 27.48 8.78
C VAL A 283 -7.50 26.65 9.11
N ILE A 284 -8.01 25.98 8.09
CA ILE A 284 -9.01 24.92 8.22
C ILE A 284 -8.36 23.62 7.75
N VAL A 285 -8.26 22.62 8.63
CA VAL A 285 -7.81 21.28 8.27
C VAL A 285 -9.04 20.44 7.95
N LEU A 286 -9.27 20.18 6.67
CA LEU A 286 -10.38 19.39 6.19
C LEU A 286 -9.95 17.92 6.12
N ASP A 287 -10.70 17.05 6.78
CA ASP A 287 -10.59 15.59 6.70
C ASP A 287 -11.77 15.05 5.91
N VAL A 288 -11.49 14.34 4.82
CA VAL A 288 -12.49 13.70 3.96
C VAL A 288 -12.27 12.19 4.00
N PHE A 289 -13.19 11.46 4.62
CA PHE A 289 -13.18 10.01 4.67
C PHE A 289 -13.82 9.43 3.41
N VAL A 290 -13.13 8.46 2.83
CA VAL A 290 -13.54 7.76 1.61
C VAL A 290 -13.36 6.27 1.80
N ASP A 291 -14.10 5.47 1.05
CA ASP A 291 -13.88 4.02 1.05
C ASP A 291 -12.41 3.69 0.71
N TRP A 292 -11.91 2.59 1.27
CA TRP A 292 -10.51 2.19 1.10
C TRP A 292 -10.12 2.05 -0.39
N GLN A 293 -11.00 1.51 -1.23
CA GLN A 293 -10.72 1.36 -2.66
C GLN A 293 -10.65 2.72 -3.37
N GLU A 294 -11.48 3.69 -2.96
CA GLU A 294 -11.42 5.06 -3.48
C GLU A 294 -10.12 5.75 -3.09
N GLY A 295 -9.65 5.53 -1.85
CA GLY A 295 -8.35 6.01 -1.38
C GLY A 295 -7.18 5.42 -2.18
N ILE A 296 -7.20 4.11 -2.44
CA ILE A 296 -6.18 3.44 -3.26
C ILE A 296 -6.18 3.98 -4.69
N ALA A 297 -7.37 4.11 -5.32
CA ALA A 297 -7.49 4.66 -6.66
C ALA A 297 -6.95 6.10 -6.73
N PHE A 298 -7.24 6.91 -5.71
CA PHE A 298 -6.71 8.26 -5.58
C PHE A 298 -5.18 8.29 -5.52
N VAL A 299 -4.56 7.44 -4.68
CA VAL A 299 -3.10 7.34 -4.55
C VAL A 299 -2.45 6.81 -5.84
N ASN A 300 -3.07 5.83 -6.50
CA ASN A 300 -2.58 5.23 -7.74
C ASN A 300 -2.81 6.12 -8.97
N LYS A 301 -3.51 7.27 -8.82
CA LYS A 301 -3.88 8.19 -9.90
C LYS A 301 -4.70 7.51 -11.02
N THR A 302 -5.51 6.51 -10.65
CA THR A 302 -6.36 5.71 -11.55
C THR A 302 -7.82 6.09 -11.44
#